data_AF-A0A974A6A5-F1
#
_entry.id   AF-A0A974A6A5-F1
#
_cell.length_a   1.000
_cell.length_b   1.000
_cell.length_c   1.000
_cell.angle_alpha   90.00
_cell.angle_beta   90.00
_cell.angle_gamma   90.00
#
_symmetry.space_group_name_H-M   'P 1'
#
loop_
_entity.id
_entity.type
_entity.pdbx_description
1 polymer ?
#
loop_
_entity_poly.entity_id
_entity_poly.type
_entity_poly.pdbx_seq_one_letter_code
_entity_poly.pdbx_strand_id
1 'polypeptide(L)'
;MDVFASLADGFVVALTWQNLLLALLGCFLGTIMGALPGLGPSNGVAILIPLAFTLGLGPTASMILLTSVYYGAMYGGRISSILLNIPGDEPALMTTLDGYPMAKQGRAGEALALSGIASFVGAFFATWGLVFLAPVLVSIALLFGPGEYFALYVLAFATLGGIASRNQAKAALAAALGLAIAMIGVDGQTGVPRFTFGEVHLYDGIDFLVAIVGLFALSEVFIFIENAAERRASKDKLDERNLEIGKIVPSWSVIKSCIPTMGRTTILGFLAGVLPGAGASLGSFIAYSVEKRLVDKEGTFGMGDPRGVAAPE
;
A
#
# COMPACT_ATOMS: atom_id res chain seq x y z
N MET A 1 7.04 -34.21 -2.97
CA MET A 1 6.64 -34.37 -1.55
C MET A 1 7.38 -33.37 -0.66
N ASP A 2 7.98 -32.32 -1.26
CA ASP A 2 8.97 -31.46 -0.58
C ASP A 2 8.36 -30.17 -0.01
N VAL A 3 7.28 -29.64 -0.59
CA VAL A 3 6.70 -28.35 -0.13
C VAL A 3 6.21 -28.41 1.31
N PHE A 4 5.50 -29.49 1.69
CA PHE A 4 5.01 -29.65 3.06
C PHE A 4 6.15 -29.90 4.05
N ALA A 5 7.21 -30.59 3.65
CA ALA A 5 8.38 -30.83 4.48
C ALA A 5 9.18 -29.53 4.71
N SER A 6 9.43 -28.76 3.64
CA SER A 6 10.06 -27.44 3.73
C SER A 6 9.23 -26.45 4.55
N LEU A 7 7.90 -26.52 4.43
CA LEU A 7 7.00 -25.69 5.22
C LEU A 7 7.05 -26.06 6.71
N ALA A 8 7.06 -27.36 7.03
CA ALA A 8 7.19 -27.85 8.40
C ALA A 8 8.51 -27.41 9.03
N ASP A 9 9.63 -27.53 8.30
CA ASP A 9 10.94 -27.05 8.75
C ASP A 9 10.95 -25.53 8.97
N GLY A 10 10.35 -24.77 8.06
CA GLY A 10 10.16 -23.32 8.21
C GLY A 10 9.39 -22.96 9.48
N PHE A 11 8.33 -23.68 9.83
CA PHE A 11 7.59 -23.48 11.08
C PHE A 11 8.43 -23.79 12.32
N VAL A 12 9.26 -24.85 12.29
CA VAL A 12 10.16 -25.18 13.40
C VAL A 12 11.13 -24.02 13.67
N VAL A 13 11.66 -23.40 12.62
CA VAL A 13 12.56 -22.24 12.77
C VAL A 13 11.80 -20.98 13.21
N ALA A 14 10.65 -20.70 12.58
CA ALA A 14 9.88 -19.48 12.84
C ALA A 14 9.28 -19.43 14.25
N LEU A 15 8.87 -20.58 14.81
CA LEU A 15 8.24 -20.68 16.13
C LEU A 15 9.24 -20.66 17.30
N THR A 16 10.54 -20.49 17.03
CA THR A 16 11.52 -20.27 18.09
C THR A 16 11.23 -18.96 18.83
N TRP A 17 11.46 -18.96 20.15
CA TRP A 17 11.18 -17.80 21.01
C TRP A 17 11.86 -16.52 20.53
N GLN A 18 13.11 -16.62 20.09
CA GLN A 18 13.86 -15.50 19.52
C GLN A 18 13.18 -14.93 18.28
N ASN A 19 12.76 -15.76 17.34
CA ASN A 19 12.15 -15.32 16.10
C ASN A 19 10.75 -14.73 16.32
N LEU A 20 9.95 -15.29 17.24
CA LEU A 20 8.67 -14.71 17.62
C LEU A 20 8.81 -13.33 18.27
N LEU A 21 9.81 -13.15 19.15
CA LEU A 21 10.11 -11.85 19.75
C LEU A 21 10.57 -10.84 18.71
N LEU A 22 11.45 -11.24 17.79
CA LEU A 22 11.90 -10.40 16.69
C LEU A 22 10.75 -10.03 15.75
N ALA A 23 9.83 -10.96 15.47
CA ALA A 23 8.64 -10.69 14.68
C ALA A 23 7.73 -9.68 15.38
N LEU A 24 7.48 -9.86 16.68
CA LEU A 24 6.67 -8.93 17.47
C LEU A 24 7.28 -7.52 17.51
N LEU A 25 8.58 -7.42 17.79
CA LEU A 25 9.31 -6.14 17.81
C LEU A 25 9.35 -5.51 16.42
N GLY A 26 9.59 -6.30 15.38
CA GLY A 26 9.58 -5.85 14.00
C GLY A 26 8.23 -5.28 13.60
N CYS A 27 7.14 -6.00 13.86
CA CYS A 27 5.78 -5.50 13.62
C CYS A 27 5.51 -4.20 14.40
N PHE A 28 5.88 -4.14 15.68
CA PHE A 28 5.67 -2.95 16.51
C PHE A 28 6.43 -1.73 15.99
N LEU A 29 7.73 -1.87 15.73
CA LEU A 29 8.57 -0.82 15.17
C LEU A 29 8.07 -0.41 13.77
N GLY A 30 7.75 -1.39 12.94
CA GLY A 30 7.17 -1.19 11.62
C GLY A 30 5.90 -0.35 11.69
N THR A 31 4.95 -0.68 12.58
CA THR A 31 3.72 0.08 12.73
C THR A 31 3.95 1.52 13.18
N ILE A 32 4.90 1.76 14.10
CA ILE A 32 5.27 3.12 14.49
C ILE A 32 5.84 3.90 13.30
N MET A 33 6.76 3.29 12.55
CA MET A 33 7.38 3.92 11.38
C MET A 33 6.37 4.16 10.26
N GLY A 34 5.48 3.21 9.99
CA GLY A 34 4.43 3.33 8.98
C GLY A 34 3.41 4.39 9.34
N ALA A 35 3.10 4.57 10.63
CA ALA A 35 2.18 5.62 11.08
C ALA A 35 2.73 7.04 10.84
N LEU A 36 4.03 7.18 10.61
CA LEU A 36 4.65 8.45 10.22
C LEU A 36 4.49 8.64 8.70
N PRO A 37 3.78 9.69 8.26
CA PRO A 37 3.61 9.98 6.85
C PRO A 37 4.93 10.11 6.11
N GLY A 38 5.01 9.49 4.93
CA GLY A 38 6.15 9.68 4.04
C GLY A 38 7.37 8.80 4.30
N LEU A 39 7.38 7.97 5.35
CA LEU A 39 8.44 6.98 5.54
C LEU A 39 8.21 5.75 4.67
N GLY A 40 7.00 5.18 4.67
CA GLY A 40 6.69 3.96 3.92
C GLY A 40 7.48 2.71 4.38
N PRO A 41 7.09 1.53 3.88
CA PRO A 41 7.66 0.26 4.33
C PRO A 41 9.11 0.04 3.86
N SER A 42 9.46 0.49 2.64
CA SER A 42 10.80 0.33 2.08
C SER A 42 11.86 1.08 2.89
N ASN A 43 11.59 2.34 3.27
CA ASN A 43 12.52 3.09 4.12
C ASN A 43 12.56 2.55 5.55
N GLY A 44 11.43 2.06 6.06
CA GLY A 44 11.38 1.36 7.36
C GLY A 44 12.32 0.16 7.42
N VAL A 45 12.30 -0.67 6.38
CA VAL A 45 13.24 -1.79 6.23
C VAL A 45 14.67 -1.27 6.10
N ALA A 46 14.92 -0.28 5.23
CA ALA A 46 16.27 0.27 5.01
C ALA A 46 16.93 0.80 6.29
N ILE A 47 16.18 1.50 7.14
CA ILE A 47 16.64 2.04 8.42
C ILE A 47 16.99 0.93 9.42
N LEU A 48 16.30 -0.22 9.36
CA LEU A 48 16.51 -1.34 10.28
C LEU A 48 17.50 -2.38 9.79
N ILE A 49 17.93 -2.34 8.53
CA ILE A 49 19.02 -3.20 8.00
C ILE A 49 20.31 -3.05 8.84
N PRO A 50 20.83 -1.83 9.10
CA PRO A 50 22.03 -1.67 9.94
C PRO A 50 21.86 -2.23 11.36
N LEU A 51 20.65 -2.12 11.92
CA LEU A 51 20.35 -2.66 13.25
C LEU A 51 20.43 -4.19 13.25
N ALA A 52 19.87 -4.85 12.23
CA ALA A 52 19.93 -6.31 12.10
C ALA A 52 21.39 -6.81 12.04
N PHE A 53 22.25 -6.11 11.29
CA PHE A 53 23.68 -6.42 11.24
C PHE A 53 24.40 -6.14 12.56
N THR A 54 24.11 -5.01 13.22
CA THR A 54 24.74 -4.62 14.49
C THR A 54 24.40 -5.58 15.63
N LEU A 55 23.18 -6.12 15.63
CA LEU A 55 22.73 -7.13 16.59
C LEU A 55 23.32 -8.52 16.32
N GLY A 56 24.08 -8.71 15.23
CA GLY A 56 24.69 -9.99 14.87
C GLY A 56 23.67 -11.06 14.50
N LEU A 57 22.49 -10.67 14.00
CA LEU A 57 21.42 -11.59 13.67
C LEU A 57 21.80 -12.45 12.45
N GLY A 58 21.56 -13.76 12.55
CA GLY A 58 21.72 -14.66 11.41
C GLY A 58 20.72 -14.33 10.28
N PRO A 59 20.96 -14.81 9.03
CA PRO A 59 20.15 -14.46 7.87
C PRO A 59 18.65 -14.68 8.07
N THR A 60 18.25 -15.80 8.68
CA THR A 60 16.84 -16.13 8.91
C THR A 60 16.18 -15.19 9.91
N ALA A 61 16.85 -14.89 11.03
CA ALA A 61 16.34 -13.97 12.05
C ALA A 61 16.23 -12.54 11.51
N SER A 62 17.21 -12.10 10.71
CA SER A 62 17.18 -10.82 10.01
C SER A 62 16.02 -10.74 9.02
N MET A 63 15.77 -11.78 8.22
CA MET A 63 14.62 -11.81 7.31
C MET A 63 13.29 -11.74 8.06
N ILE A 64 13.14 -12.49 9.16
CA ILE A 64 11.93 -12.45 9.99
C ILE A 64 11.70 -11.04 10.54
N LEU A 65 12.74 -10.39 11.09
CA LEU A 65 12.65 -9.03 11.59
C LEU A 65 12.25 -8.04 10.48
N LEU A 66 12.97 -8.03 9.35
CA LEU A 66 12.76 -7.08 8.26
C LEU A 66 11.41 -7.28 7.56
N THR A 67 10.96 -8.53 7.36
CA THR A 67 9.62 -8.81 6.85
C THR A 67 8.55 -8.35 7.83
N SER A 68 8.75 -8.56 9.13
CA SER A 68 7.79 -8.10 10.15
C SER A 68 7.69 -6.58 10.21
N VAL A 69 8.81 -5.87 10.04
CA VAL A 69 8.84 -4.40 9.87
C VAL A 69 8.06 -3.98 8.64
N TYR A 70 8.30 -4.64 7.49
CA TYR A 70 7.60 -4.32 6.25
C TYR A 70 6.08 -4.45 6.40
N TYR A 71 5.60 -5.57 6.94
CA TYR A 71 4.17 -5.80 7.19
C TYR A 71 3.62 -4.82 8.23
N GLY A 72 4.35 -4.57 9.32
CA GLY A 72 3.98 -3.60 10.34
C GLY A 72 3.84 -2.19 9.78
N ALA A 73 4.75 -1.78 8.90
CA ALA A 73 4.76 -0.47 8.26
C ALA A 73 3.66 -0.31 7.22
N MET A 74 3.38 -1.34 6.42
CA MET A 74 2.22 -1.35 5.51
C MET A 74 0.90 -1.16 6.28
N TYR A 75 0.75 -1.80 7.44
CA TYR A 75 -0.40 -1.57 8.31
C TYR A 75 -0.39 -0.17 8.93
N GLY A 76 0.75 0.28 9.44
CA GLY A 76 0.92 1.60 10.05
C GLY A 76 0.56 2.75 9.10
N GLY A 77 0.93 2.65 7.82
CA GLY A 77 0.63 3.65 6.79
C GLY A 77 -0.85 3.95 6.63
N ARG A 78 -1.72 2.97 6.93
CA ARG A 78 -3.17 3.13 6.86
C ARG A 78 -3.73 3.98 7.99
N ILE A 79 -3.03 4.06 9.13
CA ILE A 79 -3.44 4.89 10.26
C ILE A 79 -3.42 6.36 9.85
N SER A 80 -2.34 6.83 9.24
CA SER A 80 -2.26 8.20 8.72
C SER A 80 -3.21 8.42 7.54
N SER A 81 -3.34 7.43 6.64
CA SER A 81 -4.25 7.51 5.49
C SER A 81 -5.71 7.71 5.91
N ILE A 82 -6.18 6.93 6.87
CA ILE A 82 -7.58 6.94 7.34
C ILE A 82 -7.84 8.15 8.22
N LEU A 83 -6.94 8.48 9.14
CA LEU A 83 -7.21 9.55 10.13
C LEU A 83 -6.91 10.95 9.60
N LEU A 84 -5.89 11.09 8.74
CA LEU A 84 -5.35 12.39 8.36
C LEU A 84 -5.48 12.69 6.86
N ASN A 85 -5.99 11.76 6.06
CA ASN A 85 -5.98 11.83 4.59
C ASN A 85 -4.57 11.91 3.99
N ILE A 86 -3.55 11.48 4.74
CA ILE A 86 -2.16 11.53 4.29
C ILE A 86 -1.69 10.09 4.05
N PRO A 87 -1.48 9.69 2.78
CA PRO A 87 -1.04 8.34 2.47
C PRO A 87 0.34 8.07 3.08
N GLY A 88 0.44 6.99 3.86
CA GLY A 88 1.72 6.54 4.43
C GLY A 88 2.60 5.79 3.42
N ASP A 89 1.97 5.21 2.40
CA ASP A 89 2.58 4.41 1.35
C ASP A 89 1.71 4.41 0.08
N GLU A 90 2.25 3.90 -1.01
CA GLU A 90 1.64 3.97 -2.34
C GLU A 90 0.24 3.33 -2.46
N PRO A 91 0.02 2.05 -2.07
CA PRO A 91 -1.31 1.44 -2.17
C PRO A 91 -2.32 2.04 -1.18
N ALA A 92 -1.87 2.60 -0.06
CA ALA A 92 -2.75 3.21 0.94
C ALA A 92 -3.42 4.51 0.45
N LEU A 93 -2.99 5.09 -0.68
CA LEU A 93 -3.69 6.19 -1.34
C LEU A 93 -5.14 5.83 -1.70
N MET A 94 -5.41 4.61 -2.18
CA MET A 94 -6.79 4.23 -2.48
C MET A 94 -7.62 4.07 -1.21
N THR A 95 -7.00 3.66 -0.10
CA THR A 95 -7.65 3.57 1.21
C THR A 95 -8.08 4.95 1.72
N THR A 96 -7.38 6.05 1.38
CA THR A 96 -7.78 7.40 1.82
C THR A 96 -9.14 7.81 1.25
N LEU A 97 -9.47 7.36 0.03
CA LEU A 97 -10.67 7.78 -0.71
C LEU A 97 -11.96 7.50 0.06
N ASP A 98 -12.05 6.38 0.77
CA ASP A 98 -13.20 6.04 1.62
C ASP A 98 -12.86 6.03 3.12
N GLY A 99 -11.61 5.73 3.48
CA GLY A 99 -11.17 5.68 4.87
C GLY A 99 -11.27 7.04 5.56
N TYR A 100 -10.81 8.11 4.92
CA TYR A 100 -10.85 9.45 5.50
C TYR A 100 -12.29 10.02 5.60
N PRO A 101 -13.16 9.88 4.58
CA PRO A 101 -14.57 10.18 4.75
C PRO A 101 -15.25 9.41 5.89
N MET A 102 -14.95 8.12 6.08
CA MET A 102 -15.44 7.36 7.25
C MET A 102 -14.94 7.96 8.57
N ALA A 103 -13.67 8.35 8.66
CA ALA A 103 -13.12 8.99 9.85
C ALA A 103 -13.82 10.33 10.15
N LYS A 104 -14.06 11.16 9.12
CA LYS A 104 -14.83 12.42 9.23
C LYS A 104 -16.28 12.22 9.71
N GLN A 105 -16.85 11.04 9.49
CA GLN A 105 -18.18 10.65 9.97
C GLN A 105 -18.17 10.08 11.40
N GLY A 106 -17.04 10.11 12.12
CA GLY A 106 -16.91 9.51 13.45
C GLY A 106 -16.80 7.98 13.43
N ARG A 107 -16.50 7.39 12.27
CA ARG A 107 -16.34 5.94 12.05
C ARG A 107 -14.89 5.54 11.85
N ALA A 108 -13.95 6.28 12.45
CA ALA A 108 -12.52 6.07 12.30
C ALA A 108 -12.07 4.69 12.78
N GLY A 109 -12.51 4.25 13.97
CA GLY A 109 -12.19 2.93 14.52
C GLY A 109 -12.74 1.79 13.66
N GLU A 110 -13.95 1.97 13.12
CA GLU A 110 -14.56 1.02 12.19
C GLU A 110 -13.75 0.88 10.90
N ALA A 111 -13.29 2.00 10.33
CA ALA A 111 -12.44 2.01 9.14
C ALA A 111 -11.08 1.34 9.38
N LEU A 112 -10.41 1.67 10.50
CA LEU A 112 -9.11 1.08 10.86
C LEU A 112 -9.22 -0.44 11.06
N ALA A 113 -10.23 -0.90 11.80
CA ALA A 113 -10.41 -2.31 12.05
C ALA A 113 -10.85 -3.07 10.79
N LEU A 114 -11.70 -2.47 9.95
CA LEU A 114 -12.10 -3.08 8.68
C LEU A 114 -10.91 -3.22 7.73
N SER A 115 -10.09 -2.17 7.61
CA SER A 115 -8.85 -2.21 6.83
C SER A 115 -7.93 -3.31 7.36
N GLY A 116 -7.68 -3.38 8.67
CA GLY A 116 -6.87 -4.44 9.28
C GLY A 116 -7.40 -5.87 9.03
N ILE A 117 -8.72 -6.07 9.11
CA ILE A 117 -9.34 -7.37 8.81
C ILE A 117 -9.19 -7.72 7.31
N ALA A 118 -9.47 -6.75 6.42
CA ALA A 118 -9.38 -6.94 4.98
C ALA A 118 -7.97 -7.37 4.58
N SER A 119 -6.94 -6.65 5.03
CA SER A 119 -5.56 -7.00 4.67
C SER A 119 -5.07 -8.25 5.37
N PHE A 120 -5.56 -8.59 6.57
CA PHE A 120 -5.25 -9.88 7.18
C PHE A 120 -5.78 -11.03 6.32
N VAL A 121 -7.04 -10.94 5.87
CA VAL A 121 -7.66 -11.94 5.00
C VAL A 121 -6.91 -12.02 3.66
N GLY A 122 -6.66 -10.87 3.02
CA GLY A 122 -5.93 -10.77 1.76
C GLY A 122 -4.53 -11.35 1.86
N ALA A 123 -3.74 -10.89 2.84
CA ALA A 123 -2.38 -11.39 3.07
C ALA A 123 -2.36 -12.87 3.42
N PHE A 124 -3.27 -13.36 4.28
CA PHE A 124 -3.31 -14.77 4.66
C PHE A 124 -3.52 -15.67 3.44
N PHE A 125 -4.55 -15.42 2.64
CA PHE A 125 -4.83 -16.21 1.45
C PHE A 125 -3.76 -16.01 0.36
N ALA A 126 -3.23 -14.80 0.18
CA ALA A 126 -2.15 -14.54 -0.75
C ALA A 126 -0.86 -15.26 -0.38
N THR A 127 -0.49 -15.31 0.90
CA THR A 127 0.69 -16.04 1.39
C THR A 127 0.53 -17.54 1.16
N TRP A 128 -0.64 -18.12 1.47
CA TRP A 128 -0.90 -19.53 1.16
C TRP A 128 -0.87 -19.81 -0.35
N GLY A 129 -1.50 -18.95 -1.15
CA GLY A 129 -1.42 -19.03 -2.60
C GLY A 129 0.02 -19.00 -3.10
N LEU A 130 0.84 -18.10 -2.55
CA LEU A 130 2.25 -17.98 -2.90
C LEU A 130 3.04 -19.23 -2.48
N VAL A 131 2.83 -19.78 -1.28
CA VAL A 131 3.52 -21.01 -0.83
C VAL A 131 3.32 -22.17 -1.81
N PHE A 132 2.10 -22.34 -2.34
CA PHE A 132 1.81 -23.42 -3.28
C PHE A 132 2.23 -23.11 -4.72
N LEU A 133 2.07 -21.87 -5.16
CA LEU A 133 2.37 -21.47 -6.54
C LEU A 133 3.83 -21.05 -6.74
N ALA A 134 4.58 -20.72 -5.69
CA ALA A 134 5.95 -20.20 -5.77
C ALA A 134 6.88 -21.01 -6.69
N PRO A 135 6.92 -22.37 -6.64
CA PRO A 135 7.77 -23.14 -7.55
C PRO A 135 7.42 -22.91 -9.03
N VAL A 136 6.12 -22.84 -9.34
CA VAL A 136 5.62 -22.60 -10.70
C VAL A 136 5.91 -21.16 -11.11
N LEU A 137 5.64 -20.19 -10.23
CA LEU A 137 5.87 -18.77 -10.49
C LEU A 137 7.34 -18.46 -10.74
N VAL A 138 8.25 -19.05 -9.97
CA VAL A 138 9.70 -18.90 -10.20
C VAL A 138 10.09 -19.47 -11.56
N SER A 139 9.58 -20.65 -11.94
CA SER A 139 9.89 -21.22 -13.25
C SER A 139 9.42 -20.35 -14.41
N ILE A 140 8.26 -19.68 -14.27
CA ILE A 140 7.74 -18.75 -15.26
C ILE A 140 8.54 -17.44 -15.25
N ALA A 141 8.85 -16.91 -14.07
CA ALA A 141 9.61 -15.66 -13.93
C ALA A 141 11.00 -15.75 -14.56
N LEU A 142 11.64 -16.93 -14.53
CA LEU A 142 12.93 -17.17 -15.20
C LEU A 142 12.83 -17.16 -16.74
N LEU A 143 11.63 -17.30 -17.31
CA LEU A 143 11.41 -17.20 -18.76
C LEU A 143 11.19 -15.77 -19.23
N PHE A 144 10.91 -14.82 -18.33
CA PHE A 144 10.68 -13.42 -18.69
C PHE A 144 12.00 -12.75 -19.07
N GLY A 145 12.15 -12.44 -20.36
CA GLY A 145 13.21 -11.59 -20.88
C GLY A 145 12.76 -10.13 -21.01
N PRO A 146 13.66 -9.27 -21.52
CA PRO A 146 13.35 -7.85 -21.74
C PRO A 146 12.12 -7.61 -22.62
N GLY A 147 11.85 -8.49 -23.59
CA GLY A 147 10.70 -8.39 -24.48
C GLY A 147 9.37 -8.64 -23.77
N GLU A 148 9.32 -9.65 -22.90
CA GLU A 148 8.13 -9.98 -22.10
C GLU A 148 7.82 -8.89 -21.07
N TYR A 149 8.85 -8.33 -20.42
CA TYR A 149 8.70 -7.17 -19.55
C TYR A 149 8.16 -5.96 -20.32
N PHE A 150 8.69 -5.66 -21.51
CA PHE A 150 8.19 -4.56 -22.34
C PHE A 150 6.71 -4.75 -22.69
N ALA A 151 6.32 -5.94 -23.17
CA ALA A 151 4.94 -6.25 -23.51
C ALA A 151 4.01 -6.13 -22.29
N LEU A 152 4.46 -6.58 -21.12
CA LEU A 152 3.70 -6.49 -19.87
C LEU A 152 3.50 -5.03 -19.43
N TYR A 153 4.53 -4.20 -19.49
CA TYR A 153 4.38 -2.76 -19.19
C TYR A 153 3.47 -2.05 -20.20
N VAL A 154 3.59 -2.34 -21.50
CA VAL A 154 2.68 -1.78 -22.52
C VAL A 154 1.24 -2.18 -22.25
N LEU A 155 0.98 -3.45 -21.90
CA LEU A 155 -0.35 -3.92 -21.52
C LEU A 155 -0.86 -3.21 -20.26
N ALA A 156 -0.01 -3.01 -19.25
CA ALA A 156 -0.37 -2.28 -18.03
C ALA A 156 -0.79 -0.83 -18.34
N PHE A 157 -0.01 -0.10 -19.15
CA PHE A 157 -0.37 1.26 -19.56
C PHE A 157 -1.62 1.29 -20.45
N ALA A 158 -1.78 0.33 -21.36
CA ALA A 158 -2.95 0.24 -22.22
C ALA A 158 -4.23 -0.05 -21.43
N THR A 159 -4.16 -0.89 -20.39
CA THR A 159 -5.30 -1.21 -19.52
C THR A 159 -5.62 -0.06 -18.56
N LEU A 160 -4.62 0.58 -17.96
CA LEU A 160 -4.82 1.78 -17.12
C LEU A 160 -5.37 2.96 -17.92
N GLY A 161 -4.78 3.22 -19.09
CA GLY A 161 -5.24 4.28 -19.98
C GLY A 161 -6.63 4.00 -20.53
N GLY A 162 -6.80 2.78 -21.07
CA GLY A 162 -7.97 2.28 -21.79
C GLY A 162 -9.19 2.01 -20.93
N ILE A 163 -9.04 1.21 -19.88
CA ILE A 163 -10.18 0.66 -19.14
C ILE A 163 -10.61 1.64 -18.05
N ALA A 164 -9.70 2.30 -17.34
CA ALA A 164 -10.03 3.12 -16.17
C ALA A 164 -10.46 4.55 -16.52
N SER A 165 -9.97 5.13 -17.62
CA SER A 165 -10.20 6.54 -17.93
C SER A 165 -11.48 6.82 -18.72
N ARG A 166 -12.18 7.89 -18.33
CA ARG A 166 -13.29 8.47 -19.09
C ARG A 166 -12.82 9.20 -20.37
N ASN A 167 -11.54 9.59 -20.43
CA ASN A 167 -10.91 10.24 -21.59
C ASN A 167 -9.53 9.62 -21.88
N GLN A 168 -9.47 8.88 -23.00
CA GLN A 168 -8.30 8.13 -23.42
C GLN A 168 -7.08 9.00 -23.73
N ALA A 169 -7.29 10.13 -24.39
CA ALA A 169 -6.20 11.04 -24.76
C ALA A 169 -5.54 11.65 -23.51
N LYS A 170 -6.35 12.04 -22.51
CA LYS A 170 -5.81 12.54 -21.23
C LYS A 170 -5.03 11.48 -20.47
N ALA A 171 -5.50 10.23 -20.51
CA ALA A 171 -4.82 9.14 -19.83
C ALA A 171 -3.49 8.78 -20.52
N ALA A 172 -3.47 8.77 -21.86
CA ALA A 172 -2.24 8.57 -22.62
C ALA A 172 -1.21 9.70 -22.35
N LEU A 173 -1.65 10.96 -22.30
CA LEU A 173 -0.79 12.09 -21.97
C LEU A 173 -0.25 11.98 -20.52
N ALA A 174 -1.10 11.61 -19.57
CA ALA A 174 -0.69 11.41 -18.18
C ALA A 174 0.31 10.26 -18.03
N ALA A 175 0.10 9.15 -18.75
CA ALA A 175 1.04 8.03 -18.78
C ALA A 175 2.40 8.43 -19.38
N ALA A 176 2.39 9.19 -20.49
CA ALA A 176 3.62 9.70 -21.10
C ALA A 176 4.39 10.66 -20.18
N LEU A 177 3.68 11.54 -19.47
CA LEU A 177 4.28 12.43 -18.47
C LEU A 177 4.85 11.65 -17.28
N GLY A 178 4.11 10.66 -16.78
CA GLY A 178 4.58 9.78 -15.70
C GLY A 178 5.84 9.01 -16.08
N LEU A 179 5.88 8.46 -17.30
CA LEU A 179 7.07 7.79 -17.85
C LEU A 179 8.25 8.76 -18.00
N ALA A 180 8.01 9.99 -18.48
CA ALA A 180 9.06 11.01 -18.56
C ALA A 180 9.67 11.34 -17.19
N ILE A 181 8.83 11.45 -16.15
CA ILE A 181 9.28 11.69 -14.77
C ILE A 181 10.04 10.47 -14.22
N ALA A 182 9.52 9.25 -14.43
CA ALA A 182 10.16 8.02 -13.96
C ALA A 182 11.52 7.73 -14.62
N MET A 183 11.80 8.33 -15.78
CA MET A 183 13.10 8.25 -16.44
C MET A 183 14.16 9.20 -15.84
N ILE A 184 13.79 10.10 -14.92
CA ILE A 184 14.76 10.97 -14.24
C ILE A 184 15.58 10.11 -13.28
N GLY A 185 16.91 10.10 -13.44
CA GLY A 185 17.82 9.36 -12.58
C GLY A 185 18.86 8.55 -13.34
N VAL A 186 19.65 7.78 -12.58
CA VAL A 186 20.61 6.83 -13.14
C VAL A 186 19.88 5.54 -13.51
N ASP A 187 19.94 5.16 -14.77
CA ASP A 187 19.35 3.89 -15.23
C ASP A 187 20.09 2.71 -14.58
N GLY A 188 19.38 1.92 -13.77
CA GLY A 188 19.98 0.84 -12.99
C GLY A 188 20.56 -0.33 -13.80
N GLN A 189 20.25 -0.43 -15.10
CA GLN A 189 20.78 -1.47 -15.99
C GLN A 189 22.03 -1.01 -16.74
N THR A 190 22.05 0.25 -17.19
CA THR A 190 23.10 0.81 -18.05
C THR A 190 24.04 1.77 -17.34
N GLY A 191 23.69 2.25 -16.14
CA GLY A 191 24.43 3.24 -15.35
C GLY A 191 24.43 4.64 -15.96
N VAL A 192 23.63 4.88 -17.01
CA VAL A 192 23.59 6.16 -17.71
C VAL A 192 22.61 7.10 -17.01
N PRO A 193 23.03 8.33 -16.63
CA PRO A 193 22.12 9.34 -16.10
C PRO A 193 21.19 9.86 -17.20
N ARG A 194 19.89 9.88 -16.93
CA ARG A 194 18.84 10.40 -17.82
C ARG A 194 18.13 11.55 -17.12
N PHE A 195 17.98 12.68 -17.81
CA PHE A 195 17.28 13.87 -17.31
C PHE A 195 17.76 14.39 -15.94
N THR A 196 19.01 14.12 -15.54
CA THR A 196 19.56 14.60 -14.25
C THR A 196 20.13 16.02 -14.35
N PHE A 197 20.34 16.55 -15.56
CA PHE A 197 20.87 17.90 -15.81
C PHE A 197 22.18 18.25 -15.08
N GLY A 198 22.95 17.24 -14.66
CA GLY A 198 24.18 17.41 -13.90
C GLY A 198 23.98 17.60 -12.38
N GLU A 199 22.75 17.56 -11.89
CA GLU A 199 22.43 17.67 -10.46
C GLU A 199 22.49 16.31 -9.78
N VAL A 200 23.27 16.20 -8.69
CA VAL A 200 23.52 14.91 -8.00
C VAL A 200 22.26 14.42 -7.28
N HIS A 201 21.46 15.33 -6.75
CA HIS A 201 20.20 14.98 -6.09
C HIS A 201 19.17 14.32 -7.01
N LEU A 202 19.32 14.47 -8.34
CA LEU A 202 18.45 13.82 -9.32
C LEU A 202 18.93 12.41 -9.70
N TYR A 203 20.07 11.93 -9.19
CA TYR A 203 20.62 10.62 -9.57
C TYR A 203 19.77 9.48 -9.01
N ASP A 204 19.22 9.66 -7.82
CA ASP A 204 18.28 8.72 -7.19
C ASP A 204 16.88 8.78 -7.83
N GLY A 205 16.67 9.73 -8.76
CA GLY A 205 15.40 9.97 -9.42
C GLY A 205 14.37 10.67 -8.54
N ILE A 206 13.13 10.69 -9.02
CA ILE A 206 12.00 11.21 -8.22
C ILE A 206 11.30 10.03 -7.57
N ASP A 207 11.46 9.90 -6.27
CA ASP A 207 10.75 8.91 -5.47
C ASP A 207 9.23 9.15 -5.55
N PHE A 208 8.50 8.12 -5.94
CA PHE A 208 7.05 8.21 -6.17
C PHE A 208 6.27 8.50 -4.88
N LEU A 209 6.73 7.95 -3.75
CA LEU A 209 6.13 8.20 -2.44
C LEU A 209 6.38 9.65 -2.02
N VAL A 210 7.59 10.18 -2.22
CA VAL A 210 7.90 11.60 -1.98
C VAL A 210 7.02 12.51 -2.84
N ALA A 211 6.84 12.18 -4.13
CA ALA A 211 6.00 12.96 -5.04
C ALA A 211 4.52 12.99 -4.58
N ILE A 212 3.95 11.84 -4.21
CA ILE A 212 2.56 11.77 -3.71
C ILE A 212 2.42 12.50 -2.38
N VAL A 213 3.36 12.35 -1.44
CA VAL A 213 3.33 13.09 -0.17
C VAL A 213 3.39 14.60 -0.43
N GLY A 214 4.25 15.04 -1.35
CA GLY A 214 4.31 16.46 -1.74
C GLY A 214 3.00 16.97 -2.37
N LEU A 215 2.35 16.17 -3.21
CA LEU A 215 1.13 16.57 -3.92
C LEU A 215 -0.15 16.47 -3.08
N PHE A 216 -0.23 15.51 -2.16
CA PHE A 216 -1.45 15.24 -1.39
C PHE A 216 -1.32 15.67 0.07
N ALA A 217 -0.21 15.33 0.74
CA ALA A 217 -0.04 15.62 2.17
C ALA A 217 0.13 17.13 2.42
N LEU A 218 0.99 17.80 1.66
CA LEU A 218 1.20 19.24 1.83
C LEU A 218 -0.07 20.03 1.51
N SER A 219 -0.84 19.60 0.50
CA SER A 219 -2.14 20.19 0.19
C SER A 219 -3.11 20.07 1.37
N GLU A 220 -3.21 18.90 2.01
CA GLU A 220 -4.03 18.73 3.21
C GLU A 220 -3.53 19.59 4.38
N VAL A 221 -2.22 19.73 4.57
CA VAL A 221 -1.65 20.62 5.60
C VAL A 221 -2.03 22.08 5.31
N PHE A 222 -1.92 22.54 4.07
CA PHE A 222 -2.31 23.91 3.71
C PHE A 222 -3.81 24.14 3.86
N ILE A 223 -4.64 23.21 3.42
CA ILE A 223 -6.11 23.25 3.61
C ILE A 223 -6.44 23.24 5.11
N PHE A 224 -5.74 22.45 5.92
CA PHE A 224 -5.93 22.42 7.36
C PHE A 224 -5.59 23.78 8.00
N ILE A 225 -4.46 24.39 7.61
CA ILE A 225 -4.06 25.71 8.10
C ILE A 225 -5.05 26.79 7.66
N GLU A 226 -5.49 26.76 6.41
CA GLU A 226 -6.50 27.69 5.86
C GLU A 226 -7.81 27.58 6.64
N ASN A 227 -8.34 26.37 6.81
CA ASN A 227 -9.55 26.12 7.61
C ASN A 227 -9.37 26.51 9.09
N ALA A 228 -8.19 26.30 9.67
CA ALA A 228 -7.89 26.71 11.04
C ALA A 228 -7.83 28.24 11.17
N ALA A 229 -7.35 28.94 10.15
CA ALA A 229 -7.35 30.40 10.08
C ALA A 229 -8.78 30.95 9.92
N GLU A 230 -9.60 30.35 9.07
CA GLU A 230 -11.02 30.69 8.90
C GLU A 230 -11.84 30.42 10.17
N ARG A 231 -11.60 29.29 10.85
CA ARG A 231 -12.22 28.97 12.16
C ARG A 231 -11.78 29.89 13.29
N ARG A 232 -10.59 30.50 13.22
CA ARG A 232 -10.17 31.54 14.16
C ARG A 232 -10.79 32.90 13.85
N ALA A 233 -11.07 33.19 12.58
CA ALA A 233 -11.73 34.42 12.15
C ALA A 233 -13.24 34.40 12.41
N SER A 234 -13.87 33.22 12.28
CA SER A 234 -15.23 32.95 12.70
C SER A 234 -15.27 32.74 14.22
N LYS A 235 -15.86 33.67 14.97
CA LYS A 235 -16.04 33.58 16.43
C LYS A 235 -17.06 32.51 16.86
N ASP A 236 -17.28 31.49 16.06
CA ASP A 236 -18.30 30.47 16.31
C ASP A 236 -17.71 29.34 17.16
N LYS A 237 -18.18 29.26 18.40
CA LYS A 237 -17.90 28.17 19.34
C LYS A 237 -18.69 26.93 18.92
N LEU A 238 -18.31 26.30 17.82
CA LEU A 238 -18.90 25.04 17.40
C LEU A 238 -17.82 23.96 17.36
N ASP A 239 -17.94 23.09 18.35
CA ASP A 239 -17.31 21.78 18.54
C ASP A 239 -15.90 21.62 17.99
N GLU A 240 -14.94 21.54 18.92
CA GLU A 240 -13.83 20.61 18.78
C GLU A 240 -14.43 19.22 18.45
N ARG A 241 -14.75 18.96 17.18
CA ARG A 241 -14.90 17.62 16.64
C ARG A 241 -13.50 17.00 16.69
N ASN A 242 -13.06 16.69 17.91
CA ASN A 242 -12.13 15.62 18.15
C ASN A 242 -12.62 14.48 17.27
N LEU A 243 -11.77 14.00 16.35
CA LEU A 243 -12.07 12.81 15.57
C LEU A 243 -12.48 11.73 16.56
N GLU A 244 -13.78 11.54 16.73
CA GLU A 244 -14.28 10.52 17.62
C GLU A 244 -13.82 9.22 16.98
N ILE A 245 -12.92 8.51 17.67
CA ILE A 245 -12.44 7.20 17.23
C ILE A 245 -13.64 6.23 17.09
N GLY A 246 -14.80 6.60 17.64
CA GLY A 246 -16.06 5.87 17.47
C GLY A 246 -15.93 4.47 18.04
N LYS A 247 -16.71 3.54 17.51
CA LYS A 247 -16.55 2.12 17.87
C LYS A 247 -15.31 1.55 17.17
N ILE A 248 -14.37 1.04 17.96
CA ILE A 248 -13.15 0.38 17.48
C ILE A 248 -13.47 -0.96 16.79
N VAL A 249 -14.58 -1.61 17.17
CA VAL A 249 -14.99 -2.89 16.59
C VAL A 249 -16.07 -2.64 15.52
N PRO A 250 -15.84 -3.03 14.25
CA PRO A 250 -16.85 -2.93 13.21
C PRO A 250 -18.06 -3.79 13.56
N SER A 251 -19.24 -3.30 13.22
CA SER A 251 -20.45 -4.10 13.40
C SER A 251 -20.37 -5.34 12.49
N TRP A 252 -20.75 -6.51 13.00
CA TRP A 252 -20.68 -7.77 12.23
C TRP A 252 -21.39 -7.70 10.88
N SER A 253 -22.46 -6.90 10.79
CA SER A 253 -23.17 -6.61 9.55
C SER A 253 -22.28 -5.96 8.49
N VAL A 254 -21.38 -5.05 8.88
CA VAL A 254 -20.46 -4.35 7.98
C VAL A 254 -19.42 -5.32 7.45
N ILE A 255 -18.79 -6.10 8.33
CA ILE A 255 -17.84 -7.14 7.93
C ILE A 255 -18.50 -8.10 6.93
N LYS A 256 -19.70 -8.59 7.25
CA LYS A 256 -20.45 -9.51 6.37
C LYS A 256 -20.74 -8.91 5.00
N SER A 257 -21.00 -7.60 4.92
CA SER A 257 -21.21 -6.91 3.65
C SER A 257 -19.94 -6.80 2.80
N CYS A 258 -18.77 -6.79 3.43
CA CYS A 258 -17.46 -6.70 2.78
C CYS A 258 -16.84 -8.06 2.42
N ILE A 259 -17.34 -9.19 2.94
CA ILE A 259 -16.80 -10.53 2.61
C ILE A 259 -16.70 -10.79 1.10
N PRO A 260 -17.74 -10.51 0.28
CA PRO A 260 -17.64 -10.72 -1.17
C PRO A 260 -16.60 -9.80 -1.82
N THR A 261 -16.43 -8.59 -1.29
CA THR A 261 -15.39 -7.64 -1.74
C THR A 261 -14.02 -8.21 -1.43
N MET A 262 -13.73 -8.55 -0.16
CA MET A 262 -12.45 -9.13 0.28
C MET A 262 -12.08 -10.37 -0.55
N GLY A 263 -13.03 -11.26 -0.83
CA GLY A 263 -12.77 -12.44 -1.66
C GLY A 263 -12.37 -12.12 -3.10
N ARG A 264 -13.05 -11.17 -3.75
CA ARG A 264 -12.73 -10.74 -5.12
C ARG A 264 -11.41 -9.98 -5.17
N THR A 265 -11.18 -9.07 -4.22
CA THR A 265 -9.98 -8.24 -4.19
C THR A 265 -8.74 -9.00 -3.74
N THR A 266 -8.88 -10.03 -2.91
CA THR A 266 -7.78 -10.97 -2.62
C THR A 266 -7.27 -11.64 -3.89
N ILE A 267 -8.18 -12.10 -4.77
CA ILE A 267 -7.78 -12.75 -6.04
C ILE A 267 -7.11 -11.74 -6.96
N LEU A 268 -7.70 -10.55 -7.13
CA LEU A 268 -7.14 -9.50 -7.98
C LEU A 268 -5.77 -9.02 -7.45
N GLY A 269 -5.66 -8.79 -6.15
CA GLY A 269 -4.44 -8.40 -5.46
C GLY A 269 -3.35 -9.46 -5.54
N PHE A 270 -3.70 -10.75 -5.39
CA PHE A 270 -2.76 -11.85 -5.57
C PHE A 270 -2.24 -11.90 -7.01
N LEU A 271 -3.13 -11.83 -8.02
CA LEU A 271 -2.72 -11.82 -9.42
C LEU A 271 -1.84 -10.61 -9.76
N ALA A 272 -2.21 -9.42 -9.28
CA ALA A 272 -1.43 -8.20 -9.49
C ALA A 272 -0.07 -8.26 -8.77
N GLY A 273 -0.02 -8.81 -7.56
CA GLY A 273 1.21 -8.92 -6.78
C GLY A 273 2.19 -9.98 -7.30
N VAL A 274 1.67 -11.06 -7.87
CA VAL A 274 2.50 -12.12 -8.49
C VAL A 274 3.08 -11.68 -9.83
N LEU A 275 2.41 -10.80 -10.56
CA LEU A 275 2.89 -10.29 -11.84
C LEU A 275 4.10 -9.35 -11.63
N PRO A 276 5.26 -9.64 -12.24
CA PRO A 276 6.42 -8.77 -12.15
C PRO A 276 6.11 -7.36 -12.65
N GLY A 277 6.48 -6.33 -11.88
CA GLY A 277 6.33 -4.93 -12.29
C GLY A 277 4.94 -4.31 -12.10
N ALA A 278 3.91 -5.07 -11.71
CA ALA A 278 2.59 -4.55 -11.37
C ALA A 278 2.55 -4.00 -9.93
N GLY A 279 3.02 -4.79 -8.95
CA GLY A 279 3.19 -4.35 -7.57
C GLY A 279 1.90 -4.06 -6.80
N ALA A 280 2.04 -3.70 -5.52
CA ALA A 280 0.93 -3.47 -4.60
C ALA A 280 0.07 -2.26 -5.01
N SER A 281 0.69 -1.20 -5.51
CA SER A 281 0.04 0.05 -5.92
C SER A 281 -0.96 -0.20 -7.05
N LEU A 282 -0.54 -0.87 -8.13
CA LEU A 282 -1.44 -1.20 -9.23
C LEU A 282 -2.56 -2.15 -8.77
N GLY A 283 -2.23 -3.13 -7.92
CA GLY A 283 -3.20 -4.06 -7.34
C GLY A 283 -4.33 -3.33 -6.60
N SER A 284 -3.96 -2.40 -5.71
CA SER A 284 -4.90 -1.56 -4.95
C SER A 284 -5.79 -0.70 -5.87
N PHE A 285 -5.20 -0.03 -6.85
CA PHE A 285 -5.94 0.78 -7.84
C PHE A 285 -6.94 -0.05 -8.67
N ILE A 286 -6.51 -1.22 -9.17
CA ILE A 286 -7.38 -2.11 -9.95
C ILE A 286 -8.49 -2.67 -9.06
N ALA A 287 -8.16 -3.14 -7.86
CA ALA A 287 -9.12 -3.70 -6.93
C ALA A 287 -10.21 -2.68 -6.58
N TYR A 288 -9.83 -1.45 -6.23
CA TYR A 288 -10.77 -0.36 -5.96
C TYR A 288 -11.62 -0.02 -7.19
N SER A 289 -11.01 0.12 -8.37
CA SER A 289 -11.70 0.52 -9.60
C SER A 289 -12.70 -0.53 -10.09
N VAL A 290 -12.31 -1.81 -10.04
CA VAL A 290 -13.17 -2.93 -10.43
C VAL A 290 -14.32 -3.08 -9.44
N GLU A 291 -14.02 -3.01 -8.14
CA GLU A 291 -15.06 -3.14 -7.12
C GLU A 291 -16.07 -2.00 -7.19
N LYS A 292 -15.60 -0.76 -7.38
CA LYS A 292 -16.47 0.39 -7.63
C LYS A 292 -17.40 0.12 -8.83
N ARG A 293 -16.87 -0.32 -9.97
CA ARG A 293 -17.71 -0.61 -11.15
C ARG A 293 -18.73 -1.72 -10.95
N LEU A 294 -18.40 -2.74 -10.16
CA LEU A 294 -19.25 -3.91 -9.96
C LEU A 294 -20.35 -3.66 -8.92
N VAL A 295 -20.06 -2.87 -7.89
CA VAL A 295 -20.87 -2.83 -6.67
C VAL A 295 -21.44 -1.44 -6.37
N ASP A 296 -20.84 -0.37 -6.90
CA ASP A 296 -21.25 1.00 -6.64
C ASP A 296 -22.51 1.40 -7.45
N LYS A 297 -23.66 0.84 -7.06
CA LYS A 297 -24.95 1.16 -7.69
C LYS A 297 -25.49 2.52 -7.29
N GLU A 298 -25.11 3.02 -6.13
CA GLU A 298 -25.65 4.23 -5.50
C GLU A 298 -24.67 5.40 -5.50
N GLY A 299 -23.43 5.22 -5.98
CA GLY A 299 -22.40 6.26 -6.02
C GLY A 299 -21.78 6.56 -4.65
N THR A 300 -21.69 5.56 -3.77
CA THR A 300 -21.22 5.70 -2.39
C THR A 300 -19.69 5.65 -2.24
N PHE A 301 -18.97 5.13 -3.25
CA PHE A 301 -17.49 5.07 -3.23
C PHE A 301 -16.88 6.46 -3.33
N GLY A 302 -15.96 6.77 -2.41
CA GLY A 302 -15.39 8.11 -2.18
C GLY A 302 -16.18 8.94 -1.16
N MET A 303 -17.26 8.41 -0.59
CA MET A 303 -18.08 9.07 0.44
C MET A 303 -18.05 8.33 1.78
N GLY A 304 -17.19 7.32 1.94
CA GLY A 304 -17.04 6.56 3.18
C GLY A 304 -17.75 5.21 3.14
N ASP A 305 -17.74 4.55 1.99
CA ASP A 305 -18.24 3.20 1.84
C ASP A 305 -17.26 2.18 2.43
N PRO A 306 -17.69 1.32 3.38
CA PRO A 306 -16.84 0.26 3.93
C PRO A 306 -16.19 -0.65 2.88
N ARG A 307 -16.88 -0.88 1.76
CA ARG A 307 -16.35 -1.70 0.65
C ARG A 307 -15.20 -1.00 -0.06
N GLY A 308 -15.21 0.33 -0.13
CA GLY A 308 -14.12 1.14 -0.66
C GLY A 308 -12.87 1.12 0.22
N VAL A 309 -13.02 0.89 1.53
CA VAL A 309 -11.89 0.65 2.46
C VAL A 309 -11.37 -0.78 2.36
N ALA A 310 -12.24 -1.77 2.21
CA ALA A 310 -11.85 -3.17 2.15
C ALA A 310 -11.29 -3.63 0.78
N ALA A 311 -11.62 -2.93 -0.30
CA ALA A 311 -11.19 -3.29 -1.65
C ALA A 311 -9.68 -3.11 -1.94
N PRO A 312 -9.02 -1.99 -1.56
CA PRO A 312 -7.60 -1.78 -1.85
C PRO A 312 -6.64 -2.58 -0.95
N GLU A 313 -7.16 -3.29 0.05
CA GLU A 313 -6.44 -4.02 1.11
C GLU A 313 -6.19 -5.50 0.76
#